data_AF-A0A1W9SRP8-F1
#
_entry.id   AF-A0A1W9SRP8-F1
#
_cell.length_a   1.000
_cell.length_b   1.000
_cell.length_c   1.000
_cell.angle_alpha   90.00
_cell.angle_beta   90.00
_cell.angle_gamma   90.00
#
_symmetry.space_group_name_H-M   'P 1'
#
loop_
_entity.id
_entity.type
_entity.pdbx_description
1 polymer ?
#
loop_
_entity_poly.entity_id
_entity_poly.type
_entity_poly.pdbx_seq_one_letter_code
_entity_poly.pdbx_strand_id
1 'polypeptide(L)'
;MKKALIFIILLFFSVLSFNSCRIIKVTNLKGVKKINEQSLIYALPQTVVKLEVIALKTINKKGVFSDFSEKYLGLKNVILKDSEMWQMANIKISTVSEADPQHFYVLKVNGNNNSGKFLNLNEKGIIVGLNSDFSKCPNNEETNINLLKKEEKYLSYGNLNIKKNSEEKKETVMKKVRKDTSFVKVPIQKKHIKIKSLKEQAEEAAKFITKLRKRRFKLQAAKYDKLPNGKEKKKKKFFILHQV
;
A
#
# COMPACT_ATOMS: atom_id res chain seq x y z
N MET A 1 55.72 37.67 66.02
CA MET A 1 54.92 38.51 65.08
C MET A 1 55.05 38.10 63.61
N LYS A 2 56.26 37.86 63.08
CA LYS A 2 56.47 37.47 61.66
C LYS A 2 55.71 36.20 61.22
N LYS A 3 55.64 35.16 62.07
CA LYS A 3 54.92 33.90 61.76
C LYS A 3 53.40 34.05 61.68
N ALA A 4 52.82 34.91 62.51
CA ALA A 4 51.39 35.21 62.50
C ALA A 4 50.99 36.03 61.27
N LEU A 5 51.86 36.95 60.84
CA LEU A 5 51.66 37.77 59.64
C LEU A 5 51.71 36.92 58.36
N ILE A 6 52.59 35.91 58.29
CA ILE A 6 52.63 34.93 57.19
C ILE A 6 51.35 34.09 57.15
N PHE A 7 50.83 33.67 58.29
CA PHE A 7 49.59 32.90 58.37
C PHE A 7 48.38 33.69 57.86
N ILE A 8 48.31 34.99 58.19
CA ILE A 8 47.24 35.89 57.72
C ILE A 8 47.33 36.09 56.21
N ILE A 9 48.54 36.25 55.65
CA ILE A 9 48.73 36.37 54.19
C ILE A 9 48.33 35.08 53.48
N LEU A 10 48.66 33.91 54.04
CA LEU A 10 48.31 32.61 53.46
C LEU A 10 46.79 32.36 53.49
N LEU A 11 46.11 32.81 54.55
CA LEU A 11 44.66 32.75 54.68
C LEU A 11 43.98 33.73 53.70
N PHE A 12 44.55 34.92 53.49
CA PHE A 12 44.06 35.87 52.49
C PHE A 12 44.23 35.35 51.06
N PHE A 13 45.33 34.67 50.76
CA PHE A 13 45.60 34.03 49.46
C PHE A 13 44.67 32.83 49.18
N SER A 14 44.27 32.11 50.24
CA SER A 14 43.29 31.02 50.15
C SER A 14 41.88 31.53 49.82
N VAL A 15 41.45 32.63 50.42
CA VAL A 15 40.13 33.23 50.15
C VAL A 15 40.02 33.80 48.72
N LEU A 16 41.13 34.29 48.16
CA LEU A 16 41.19 34.77 46.76
C LEU A 16 41.02 33.67 45.71
N SER A 17 41.15 32.38 46.08
CA SER A 17 41.13 31.26 45.15
C SER A 17 39.75 30.64 44.90
N PHE A 18 38.68 31.13 45.54
CA PHE A 18 37.33 30.55 45.43
C PHE A 18 36.41 31.14 44.33
N ASN A 19 36.89 32.09 43.51
CA ASN A 19 36.05 32.76 42.50
C ASN A 19 36.14 32.15 41.09
N SER A 20 35.79 30.89 40.92
CA SER A 20 35.66 30.31 39.57
C SER A 20 34.36 29.53 39.33
N CYS A 21 33.22 30.12 39.70
CA CYS A 21 31.93 29.68 39.17
C CYS A 21 31.79 30.20 37.72
N ARG A 22 32.17 29.37 36.74
CA ARG A 22 32.03 29.69 35.31
C ARG A 22 30.59 29.42 34.85
N ILE A 23 29.85 30.49 34.58
CA ILE A 23 28.48 30.41 34.07
C ILE A 23 28.52 30.34 32.54
N ILE A 24 27.92 29.30 31.96
CA ILE A 24 27.76 29.17 30.51
C ILE A 24 26.57 30.04 30.08
N LYS A 25 26.81 30.99 29.18
CA LYS A 25 25.75 31.88 28.66
C LYS A 25 25.04 31.22 27.48
N VAL A 26 23.75 30.93 27.66
CA VAL A 26 22.85 30.41 26.63
C VAL A 26 21.89 31.52 26.20
N THR A 27 21.73 31.72 24.89
CA THR A 27 20.81 32.74 24.35
C THR A 27 19.94 32.13 23.26
N ASN A 28 18.64 32.47 23.22
CA ASN A 28 17.76 32.05 22.12
C ASN A 28 18.23 32.69 20.80
N LEU A 29 18.26 31.91 19.72
CA LEU A 29 18.76 32.30 18.41
C LEU A 29 18.05 33.55 17.85
N LYS A 30 16.75 33.70 18.10
CA LYS A 30 15.95 34.85 17.62
C LYS A 30 16.45 36.20 18.15
N GLY A 31 17.11 36.20 19.32
CA GLY A 31 17.66 37.40 19.95
C GLY A 31 19.10 37.73 19.57
N VAL A 32 19.74 36.93 18.71
CA VAL A 32 21.17 37.05 18.39
C VAL A 32 21.38 37.77 17.06
N LYS A 33 21.98 38.97 17.08
CA LYS A 33 22.27 39.76 15.87
C LYS A 33 23.51 39.30 15.10
N LYS A 34 24.47 38.66 15.77
CA LYS A 34 25.71 38.12 15.18
C LYS A 34 26.07 36.81 15.86
N ILE A 35 26.29 35.78 15.05
CA ILE A 35 26.74 34.46 15.49
C ILE A 35 28.26 34.45 15.35
N ASN A 36 28.98 34.16 16.44
CA ASN A 36 30.43 34.07 16.43
C ASN A 36 30.85 32.68 15.91
N GLU A 37 32.01 32.58 15.26
CA GLU A 37 32.55 31.32 14.72
C GLU A 37 32.74 30.22 15.79
N GLN A 38 32.90 30.61 17.05
CA GLN A 38 33.03 29.70 18.20
C GLN A 38 31.69 29.52 18.95
N SER A 39 30.59 29.27 18.23
CA SER A 39 29.29 29.03 18.87
C SER A 39 28.63 27.75 18.38
N LEU A 40 28.03 27.03 19.32
CA LEU A 40 27.28 25.80 19.07
C LEU A 40 25.79 26.13 19.07
N ILE A 41 25.09 25.72 18.02
CA ILE A 41 23.64 25.91 17.90
C ILE A 41 22.96 24.56 18.14
N TYR A 42 21.93 24.56 18.97
CA TYR A 42 21.09 23.38 19.19
C TYR A 42 19.62 23.76 19.26
N ALA A 43 18.77 22.77 18.99
CA ALA A 43 17.32 22.84 19.15
C ALA A 43 16.88 22.03 20.36
N LEU A 44 15.81 22.47 21.02
CA LEU A 44 15.11 21.61 21.97
C LEU A 44 14.22 20.61 21.23
N PRO A 45 14.09 19.37 21.75
CA PRO A 45 13.18 18.38 21.20
C PRO A 45 11.72 18.78 21.46
N GLN A 46 10.89 18.70 20.43
CA GLN A 46 9.44 18.70 20.52
C GLN A 46 8.92 17.30 20.17
N THR A 47 7.92 16.82 20.93
CA THR A 47 7.28 15.54 20.65
C THR A 47 6.14 15.73 19.64
N VAL A 48 6.20 15.01 18.53
CA VAL A 48 5.19 15.00 17.47
C VAL A 48 4.56 13.61 17.39
N VAL A 49 3.26 13.55 17.18
CA VAL A 49 2.53 12.29 16.96
C VAL A 49 2.53 11.99 15.46
N LYS A 50 3.17 10.91 15.05
CA LYS A 50 3.15 10.37 13.70
C LYS A 50 2.00 9.37 13.57
N LEU A 51 1.10 9.63 12.63
CA LEU A 51 -0.02 8.75 12.30
C LEU A 51 0.20 8.16 10.91
N GLU A 52 0.30 6.84 10.83
CA GLU A 52 0.34 6.09 9.58
C GLU A 52 -0.97 5.32 9.42
N VAL A 53 -1.79 5.72 8.45
CA VAL A 53 -3.09 5.10 8.18
C VAL A 53 -3.01 4.31 6.88
N ILE A 54 -3.33 3.02 6.95
CA ILE A 54 -3.43 2.13 5.79
C ILE A 54 -4.92 1.85 5.55
N ALA A 55 -5.40 2.18 4.36
CA ALA A 55 -6.77 1.90 3.94
C ALA A 55 -6.80 0.91 2.76
N LEU A 56 -7.76 -0.01 2.79
CA LEU A 56 -8.05 -0.93 1.71
C LEU A 56 -9.21 -0.40 0.88
N LYS A 57 -8.99 -0.29 -0.43
CA LYS A 57 -10.03 0.02 -1.40
C LYS A 57 -10.48 -1.27 -2.08
N THR A 58 -11.73 -1.65 -1.89
CA THR A 58 -12.36 -2.76 -2.60
C THR A 58 -13.31 -2.20 -3.66
N ILE A 59 -13.05 -2.51 -4.93
CA ILE A 59 -13.89 -2.10 -6.06
C ILE A 59 -14.66 -3.32 -6.57
N ASN A 60 -15.97 -3.31 -6.36
CA ASN A 60 -16.87 -4.33 -6.88
C ASN A 60 -17.51 -3.82 -8.17
N LYS A 61 -17.26 -4.52 -9.28
CA LYS A 61 -17.85 -4.20 -10.59
C LYS A 61 -18.94 -5.19 -10.96
N LYS A 62 -20.09 -4.68 -11.38
CA LYS A 62 -21.21 -5.45 -11.90
C LYS A 62 -20.78 -6.11 -13.21
N GLY A 63 -20.93 -7.43 -13.30
CA GLY A 63 -20.71 -8.16 -14.55
C GLY A 63 -21.86 -7.96 -15.55
N VAL A 64 -21.56 -8.03 -16.86
CA VAL A 64 -22.54 -7.84 -17.95
C VAL A 64 -23.74 -8.80 -17.85
N PHE A 65 -23.52 -10.03 -17.38
CA PHE A 65 -24.56 -11.06 -17.22
C PHE A 65 -25.00 -11.28 -15.76
N SER A 66 -24.66 -10.38 -14.85
CA SER A 66 -24.99 -10.50 -13.42
C SER A 66 -26.49 -10.68 -13.18
N ASP A 67 -27.33 -9.94 -13.90
CA ASP A 67 -28.80 -10.01 -13.78
C ASP A 67 -29.39 -11.38 -14.17
N PHE A 68 -28.66 -12.18 -14.96
CA PHE A 68 -29.11 -13.50 -15.41
C PHE A 68 -28.44 -14.66 -14.66
N SER A 69 -27.57 -14.36 -13.69
CA SER A 69 -26.76 -15.35 -12.98
C SER A 69 -27.60 -16.33 -12.16
N GLU A 70 -28.64 -15.86 -11.48
CA GLU A 70 -29.55 -16.71 -10.72
C GLU A 70 -30.32 -17.66 -11.65
N LYS A 71 -30.90 -17.13 -12.73
CA LYS A 71 -31.73 -17.90 -13.66
C LYS A 71 -30.96 -19.03 -14.36
N TYR A 72 -29.75 -18.78 -14.83
CA TYR A 72 -29.01 -19.73 -15.65
C TYR A 72 -27.93 -20.52 -14.90
N LEU A 73 -27.41 -19.99 -13.79
CA LEU A 73 -26.34 -20.63 -13.01
C LEU A 73 -26.75 -20.95 -11.56
N GLY A 74 -27.92 -20.50 -11.10
CA GLY A 74 -28.38 -20.70 -9.71
C GLY A 74 -27.56 -19.89 -8.70
N LEU A 75 -26.85 -18.85 -9.14
CA LEU A 75 -25.98 -18.04 -8.27
C LEU A 75 -26.76 -16.84 -7.72
N LYS A 76 -26.90 -16.77 -6.39
CA LYS A 76 -27.53 -15.64 -5.70
C LYS A 76 -26.52 -14.61 -5.18
N ASN A 77 -25.32 -15.06 -4.81
CA ASN A 77 -24.27 -14.19 -4.29
C ASN A 77 -23.44 -13.60 -5.45
N VAL A 78 -24.01 -12.63 -6.16
CA VAL A 78 -23.38 -11.96 -7.30
C VAL A 78 -23.49 -10.45 -7.14
N ILE A 79 -22.48 -9.72 -7.60
CA ILE A 79 -22.45 -8.25 -7.60
C ILE A 79 -23.46 -7.74 -8.61
N LEU A 80 -24.57 -7.16 -8.12
CA LEU A 80 -25.67 -6.62 -8.94
C LEU A 80 -25.51 -5.13 -9.28
N LYS A 81 -24.67 -4.41 -8.56
CA LYS A 81 -24.40 -2.98 -8.76
C LYS A 81 -22.92 -2.70 -8.48
N ASP A 82 -22.38 -1.73 -9.21
CA ASP A 82 -21.05 -1.21 -8.93
C ASP A 82 -21.03 -0.62 -7.52
N SER A 83 -20.00 -0.94 -6.74
CA SER A 83 -19.78 -0.35 -5.43
C SER A 83 -18.30 -0.23 -5.15
N GLU A 84 -17.95 0.81 -4.39
CA GLU A 84 -16.62 1.03 -3.87
C GLU A 84 -16.71 1.08 -2.36
N MET A 85 -15.88 0.28 -1.69
CA MET A 85 -15.81 0.23 -0.24
C MET A 85 -14.39 0.58 0.18
N TRP A 86 -14.30 1.44 1.20
CA TRP A 86 -13.05 1.78 1.86
C TRP A 86 -13.10 1.22 3.27
N GLN A 87 -12.09 0.46 3.65
CA GLN A 87 -11.94 -0.05 5.00
C GLN A 87 -10.58 0.39 5.55
N MET A 88 -10.56 0.95 6.75
CA MET A 88 -9.31 1.18 7.47
C MET A 88 -8.72 -0.18 7.84
N ALA A 89 -7.56 -0.51 7.29
CA ALA A 89 -6.88 -1.77 7.60
C ALA A 89 -5.97 -1.64 8.80
N ASN A 90 -5.27 -0.51 8.93
CA ASN A 90 -4.36 -0.30 10.04
C ASN A 90 -4.19 1.19 10.35
N ILE A 91 -4.01 1.49 11.63
CA ILE A 91 -3.63 2.81 12.14
C ILE A 91 -2.44 2.56 13.06
N LYS A 92 -1.26 3.05 12.67
CA LYS A 92 -0.06 3.02 13.50
C LYS A 92 0.19 4.42 14.04
N ILE A 93 0.24 4.52 15.36
CA ILE A 93 0.49 5.75 16.09
C ILE A 93 1.86 5.62 16.73
N SER A 94 2.77 6.54 16.43
CA SER A 94 4.07 6.62 17.09
C SER A 94 4.40 8.05 17.47
N THR A 95 5.10 8.23 18.58
CA THR A 95 5.61 9.55 18.98
C THR A 95 7.05 9.68 18.54
N VAL A 96 7.38 10.77 17.87
CA VAL A 96 8.73 11.05 17.36
C VAL A 96 9.18 12.40 17.87
N SER A 97 10.46 12.52 18.21
CA SER A 97 11.07 13.81 18.56
C SER A 97 11.53 14.53 17.29
N GLU A 98 11.11 15.78 17.15
CA GLU A 98 11.54 16.71 16.11
C GLU A 98 12.16 17.96 16.74
N ALA A 99 12.96 18.72 15.99
CA ALA A 99 13.55 19.97 16.47
C ALA A 99 12.46 21.04 16.52
N ASP A 100 12.28 21.69 17.67
CA ASP A 100 11.28 22.76 17.81
C ASP A 100 11.75 24.04 17.09
N PRO A 101 11.00 24.53 16.06
CA PRO A 101 11.37 25.74 15.34
C PRO A 101 11.42 27.01 16.19
N GLN A 102 10.75 27.03 17.34
CA GLN A 102 10.68 28.18 18.23
C GLN A 102 11.84 28.21 19.23
N HIS A 103 12.44 27.06 19.52
CA HIS A 103 13.38 26.86 20.61
C HIS A 103 14.78 26.45 20.12
N PHE A 104 15.37 27.33 19.31
CA PHE A 104 16.79 27.28 18.98
C PHE A 104 17.62 28.12 19.95
N TYR A 105 18.72 27.57 20.41
CA TYR A 105 19.63 28.21 21.35
C TYR A 105 21.06 28.19 20.84
N VAL A 106 21.79 29.26 21.16
CA VAL A 106 23.19 29.45 20.86
C VAL A 106 23.97 29.38 22.16
N LEU A 107 24.92 28.45 22.21
CA LEU A 107 25.89 28.31 23.28
C LEU A 107 27.22 28.91 22.84
N LYS A 108 27.64 29.97 23.53
CA LYS A 108 28.93 30.62 23.25
C LYS A 108 30.05 29.81 23.88
N VAL A 109 30.89 29.21 23.04
CA VAL A 109 32.09 28.49 23.47
C VAL A 109 33.23 29.49 23.45
N ASN A 110 33.66 29.97 24.61
CA ASN A 110 34.89 30.78 24.67
C ASN A 110 36.09 29.85 24.40
N GLY A 111 37.07 30.28 23.61
CA GLY A 111 38.19 29.46 23.11
C GLY A 111 39.02 28.64 24.12
N ASN A 112 38.87 28.85 25.44
CA ASN A 112 39.49 28.04 26.50
C ASN A 112 38.54 27.04 27.19
N ASN A 113 37.27 26.98 26.79
CA ASN A 113 36.25 26.15 27.43
C ASN A 113 35.78 25.05 26.48
N ASN A 114 36.04 23.78 26.82
CA ASN A 114 35.54 22.61 26.09
C ASN A 114 34.03 22.36 26.31
N SER A 115 33.25 23.37 26.70
CA SER A 115 31.85 23.21 27.11
C SER A 115 30.95 22.66 25.98
N GLY A 116 31.30 22.91 24.72
CA GLY A 116 30.59 22.34 23.57
C GLY A 116 30.83 20.84 23.35
N LYS A 117 31.95 20.29 23.86
CA LYS A 117 32.31 18.87 23.71
C LYS A 117 31.45 17.93 24.57
N PHE A 118 30.76 18.49 25.55
CA PHE A 118 29.91 17.76 26.49
C PHE A 118 28.47 17.59 25.96
N LEU A 119 28.09 18.27 24.88
CA LEU A 119 26.78 18.17 24.27
C LEU A 119 26.82 17.27 23.05
N ASN A 120 26.05 16.19 23.11
CA ASN A 120 25.89 15.29 21.97
C ASN A 120 24.58 15.60 21.26
N LEU A 121 24.74 16.06 20.02
CA LEU A 121 23.64 16.47 19.15
C LEU A 121 23.37 15.38 18.10
N ASN A 122 22.11 15.20 17.74
CA ASN A 122 21.73 14.41 16.57
C ASN A 122 22.04 15.18 15.26
N GLU A 123 21.96 14.52 14.11
CA GLU A 123 22.03 15.13 12.77
C GLU A 123 21.05 16.29 12.59
N LYS A 124 19.93 16.27 13.32
CA LYS A 124 18.90 17.32 13.34
C LYS A 124 19.22 18.48 14.30
N GLY A 125 20.37 18.50 14.97
CA GLY A 125 20.76 19.53 15.94
C GLY A 125 20.02 19.46 17.29
N ILE A 126 19.32 18.35 17.57
CA ILE A 126 18.60 18.13 18.83
C ILE A 126 19.57 17.58 19.88
N ILE A 127 19.48 18.04 21.13
CA ILE A 127 20.25 17.47 22.24
C ILE A 127 19.78 16.04 22.54
N VAL A 128 20.68 15.06 22.41
CA VAL A 128 20.42 13.64 22.70
C VAL A 128 20.99 13.24 24.06
N GLY A 129 22.12 13.83 24.46
CA GLY A 129 22.76 13.50 25.72
C GLY A 129 23.83 14.50 26.14
N LEU A 130 24.17 14.47 27.43
CA LEU A 130 25.27 15.22 28.03
C LEU A 130 26.36 14.22 28.45
N ASN A 131 27.61 14.48 28.13
CA ASN A 131 28.78 13.68 28.57
C ASN A 131 28.71 12.17 28.23
N SER A 132 28.04 11.80 27.14
CA SER A 132 27.67 10.41 26.89
C SER A 132 27.78 10.03 25.43
N ASP A 133 28.62 9.03 25.13
CA ASP A 133 28.84 8.49 23.78
C ASP A 133 27.61 7.70 23.29
N PHE A 134 26.54 8.42 22.95
CA PHE A 134 25.32 7.81 22.43
C PHE A 134 25.50 7.39 20.97
N SER A 135 25.88 6.12 20.77
CA SER A 135 25.87 5.45 19.46
C SER A 135 24.51 4.86 19.09
N LYS A 136 23.51 4.92 19.98
CA LYS A 136 22.18 4.35 19.77
C LYS A 136 21.10 5.24 20.37
N CYS A 137 20.35 5.92 19.52
CA CYS A 137 19.00 6.34 19.88
C CYS A 137 18.13 5.08 20.03
N PRO A 138 17.19 5.01 20.98
CA PRO A 138 16.24 3.91 21.05
C PRO A 138 15.44 3.92 19.75
N ASN A 139 15.65 2.88 18.95
CA ASN A 139 14.84 2.63 17.76
C ASN A 139 13.41 2.44 18.24
N ASN A 140 12.51 3.31 17.79
CA ASN A 140 11.07 3.16 17.99
C ASN A 140 10.69 1.71 17.67
N GLU A 141 10.07 1.02 18.62
CA GLU A 141 9.63 -0.36 18.43
C GLU A 141 8.61 -0.41 17.29
N GLU A 142 9.08 -0.77 16.10
CA GLU A 142 8.23 -0.98 14.95
C GLU A 142 7.62 -2.38 15.04
N THR A 143 6.38 -2.46 15.52
CA THR A 143 5.56 -3.64 15.30
C THR A 143 5.16 -3.68 13.82
N ASN A 144 5.98 -4.35 13.01
CA ASN A 144 5.70 -4.68 11.63
C ASN A 144 4.79 -5.90 11.57
N ILE A 145 3.52 -5.71 11.27
CA ILE A 145 2.64 -6.80 10.83
C ILE A 145 2.55 -6.68 9.32
N ASN A 146 3.30 -7.54 8.62
CA ASN A 146 3.23 -7.69 7.17
C ASN A 146 1.87 -8.32 6.81
N LEU A 147 0.86 -7.48 6.52
CA LEU A 147 -0.36 -7.96 5.90
C LEU A 147 -0.08 -8.09 4.39
N LEU A 148 0.24 -9.34 4.00
CA LEU A 148 0.43 -9.86 2.65
C LEU A 148 -0.14 -8.94 1.55
N LYS A 149 0.74 -8.16 0.91
CA LYS A 149 0.47 -7.56 -0.39
C LYS A 149 0.57 -8.66 -1.44
N LYS A 150 -0.45 -9.52 -1.50
CA LYS A 150 -0.66 -10.34 -2.69
C LYS A 150 -1.20 -9.41 -3.74
N GLU A 151 -0.34 -8.99 -4.66
CA GLU A 151 -0.78 -8.38 -5.91
C GLU A 151 -1.57 -9.45 -6.67
N GLU A 152 -2.85 -9.56 -6.36
CA GLU A 152 -3.78 -10.26 -7.23
C GLU A 152 -3.83 -9.44 -8.51
N LYS A 153 -3.10 -9.90 -9.53
CA LYS A 153 -3.25 -9.43 -10.90
C LYS A 153 -4.75 -9.43 -11.18
N TYR A 154 -5.35 -8.24 -11.21
CA TYR A 154 -6.71 -8.07 -11.64
C TYR A 154 -6.78 -8.61 -13.06
N LEU A 155 -7.39 -9.79 -13.21
CA LEU A 155 -7.79 -10.28 -14.52
C LEU A 155 -8.75 -9.21 -15.03
N SER A 156 -8.27 -8.37 -15.93
CA SER A 156 -9.14 -7.51 -16.70
C SER A 156 -10.12 -8.45 -17.39
N TYR A 157 -11.38 -8.40 -16.96
CA TYR A 157 -12.48 -9.08 -17.62
C TYR A 157 -12.76 -8.34 -18.92
N GLY A 158 -11.77 -8.32 -19.82
CA GLY A 158 -11.94 -7.88 -21.18
C GLY A 158 -13.05 -8.71 -21.82
N ASN A 159 -13.69 -8.15 -22.84
CA ASN A 159 -14.73 -8.81 -23.63
C ASN A 159 -14.14 -10.02 -24.38
N LEU A 160 -13.90 -11.12 -23.65
CA LEU A 160 -13.45 -12.41 -24.16
C LEU A 160 -14.65 -13.17 -24.72
N ASN A 161 -15.39 -12.53 -25.63
CA ASN A 161 -16.47 -13.21 -26.31
C ASN A 161 -15.84 -14.21 -27.29
N ILE A 162 -15.72 -15.47 -26.87
CA ILE A 162 -15.13 -16.56 -27.65
C ILE A 162 -15.96 -16.82 -28.93
N LYS A 163 -17.22 -16.37 -28.97
CA LYS A 163 -18.14 -16.52 -30.08
C LYS A 163 -18.60 -15.18 -30.63
N LYS A 164 -18.91 -15.15 -31.93
CA LYS A 164 -19.50 -13.98 -32.61
C LYS A 164 -20.80 -13.59 -31.93
N ASN A 165 -20.98 -12.28 -31.70
CA ASN A 165 -22.20 -11.70 -31.13
C ASN A 165 -23.35 -11.56 -32.16
N SER A 166 -23.21 -12.21 -33.31
CA SER A 166 -24.18 -12.15 -34.38
C SER A 166 -24.53 -13.55 -34.88
N GLU A 167 -25.80 -13.72 -35.19
CA GLU A 167 -26.33 -14.94 -35.79
C GLU A 167 -26.86 -14.60 -37.19
N GLU A 168 -26.50 -15.44 -38.15
CA GLU A 168 -27.03 -15.33 -39.50
C GLU A 168 -28.39 -16.04 -39.52
N LYS A 169 -29.47 -15.27 -39.54
CA LYS A 169 -30.83 -15.82 -39.63
C LYS A 169 -31.26 -15.83 -41.09
N LYS A 170 -31.77 -16.97 -41.54
CA LYS A 170 -32.36 -17.14 -42.87
C LYS A 170 -33.86 -16.85 -42.76
N GLU A 171 -34.32 -15.88 -43.52
CA GLU A 171 -35.74 -15.57 -43.66
C GLU A 171 -36.19 -15.77 -45.10
N THR A 172 -37.34 -16.40 -45.27
CA THR A 172 -37.95 -16.61 -46.58
C THR A 172 -38.76 -15.38 -46.91
N VAL A 173 -38.26 -14.56 -47.83
CA VAL A 173 -38.94 -13.36 -48.31
C VAL A 173 -39.56 -13.66 -49.68
N MET A 174 -40.85 -13.36 -49.82
CA MET A 174 -41.55 -13.51 -51.09
C MET A 174 -41.11 -12.39 -52.05
N LYS A 175 -40.29 -12.72 -53.05
CA LYS A 175 -39.89 -11.79 -54.12
C LYS A 175 -40.85 -11.97 -55.29
N LYS A 176 -41.49 -10.89 -55.73
CA LYS A 176 -42.23 -10.87 -57.02
C LYS A 176 -41.20 -10.86 -58.15
N VAL A 177 -41.24 -11.88 -58.99
CA VAL A 177 -40.38 -12.03 -60.17
C VAL A 177 -41.29 -12.06 -61.38
N ARG A 178 -40.96 -11.28 -62.42
CA ARG A 178 -41.66 -11.33 -63.70
C ARG A 178 -41.19 -12.56 -64.46
N LYS A 179 -42.13 -13.39 -64.92
CA LYS A 179 -41.86 -14.52 -65.80
C LYS A 179 -42.80 -14.39 -66.99
N ASP A 180 -42.22 -14.20 -68.18
CA ASP A 180 -42.90 -14.01 -69.46
C ASP A 180 -43.91 -12.85 -69.46
N THR A 181 -45.18 -13.12 -69.19
CA THR A 181 -46.30 -12.16 -69.21
C THR A 181 -46.90 -11.87 -67.83
N SER A 182 -46.48 -12.57 -66.77
CA SER A 182 -47.10 -12.44 -65.44
C SER A 182 -46.08 -12.30 -64.30
N PHE A 183 -46.55 -11.80 -63.15
CA PHE A 183 -45.74 -11.68 -61.93
C PHE A 183 -46.01 -12.85 -60.99
N VAL A 184 -44.99 -13.65 -60.71
CA VAL A 184 -45.06 -14.80 -59.79
C VAL A 184 -44.31 -14.47 -58.50
N LYS A 185 -44.89 -14.79 -57.34
CA LYS A 185 -44.21 -14.66 -56.05
C LYS A 185 -43.36 -15.90 -55.79
N VAL A 186 -42.05 -15.73 -55.72
CA VAL A 186 -41.11 -16.82 -55.44
C VAL A 186 -40.54 -16.63 -54.02
N PRO A 187 -40.55 -17.66 -53.17
CA PRO A 187 -39.89 -17.61 -51.87
C PRO A 187 -38.36 -17.59 -52.06
N ILE A 188 -37.70 -16.55 -51.55
CA ILE A 188 -36.24 -16.44 -51.60
C ILE A 188 -35.70 -16.41 -50.17
N GLN A 189 -34.72 -17.25 -49.89
CA GLN A 189 -33.99 -17.22 -48.62
C GLN A 189 -33.05 -16.03 -48.61
N LYS A 190 -33.38 -15.00 -47.85
CA LYS A 190 -32.47 -13.89 -47.56
C LYS A 190 -31.82 -14.13 -46.20
N LYS A 191 -30.50 -13.93 -46.16
CA LYS A 191 -29.74 -14.00 -44.93
C LYS A 191 -29.61 -12.59 -44.35
N HIS A 192 -29.91 -12.42 -43.08
CA HIS A 192 -29.65 -11.17 -42.37
C HIS A 192 -28.92 -11.45 -41.05
N ILE A 193 -28.07 -10.51 -40.66
CA ILE A 193 -27.28 -10.58 -39.44
C ILE A 193 -28.14 -10.08 -38.29
N LYS A 194 -28.51 -10.97 -37.36
CA LYS A 194 -29.20 -10.63 -36.13
C LYS A 194 -28.18 -10.52 -35.00
N ILE A 195 -28.15 -9.39 -34.30
CA ILE A 195 -27.33 -9.24 -33.07
C ILE A 195 -28.03 -10.00 -31.94
N LYS A 196 -27.29 -10.79 -31.17
CA LYS A 196 -27.85 -11.55 -30.05
C LYS A 196 -28.26 -10.62 -28.92
N SER A 197 -29.40 -10.89 -28.30
CA SER A 197 -29.82 -10.19 -27.08
C SER A 197 -28.93 -10.57 -25.88
N LEU A 198 -28.84 -9.71 -24.86
CA LEU A 198 -28.07 -9.99 -23.64
C LEU A 198 -28.52 -11.29 -22.94
N LYS A 199 -29.82 -11.57 -22.98
CA LYS A 199 -30.42 -12.80 -22.45
C LYS A 199 -29.94 -14.04 -23.22
N GLU A 200 -30.00 -14.02 -24.55
CA GLU A 200 -29.51 -15.12 -25.41
C GLU A 200 -28.01 -15.35 -25.20
N GLN A 201 -27.23 -14.27 -25.11
CA GLN A 201 -25.79 -14.34 -24.81
C GLN A 201 -25.51 -14.96 -23.42
N ALA A 202 -26.25 -14.54 -22.39
CA ALA A 202 -26.12 -15.07 -21.04
C ALA A 202 -26.45 -16.57 -20.98
N GLU A 203 -27.50 -17.00 -21.69
CA GLU A 203 -27.87 -18.42 -21.80
C GLU A 203 -26.77 -19.24 -22.47
N GLU A 204 -26.22 -18.73 -23.58
CA GLU A 204 -25.11 -19.37 -24.28
C GLU A 204 -23.86 -19.47 -23.40
N ALA A 205 -23.52 -18.41 -22.66
CA ALA A 205 -22.42 -18.39 -21.72
C ALA A 205 -22.62 -19.42 -20.60
N ALA A 206 -23.83 -19.51 -20.03
CA ALA A 206 -24.15 -20.48 -18.99
C ALA A 206 -24.08 -21.93 -19.49
N LYS A 207 -24.57 -22.20 -20.72
CA LYS A 207 -24.40 -23.50 -21.40
C LYS A 207 -22.93 -23.84 -21.57
N PHE A 208 -22.10 -22.86 -21.93
CA PHE A 208 -20.66 -23.04 -22.06
C PHE A 208 -19.97 -23.32 -20.71
N ILE A 209 -20.28 -22.57 -19.65
CA ILE A 209 -19.78 -22.82 -18.29
C ILE A 209 -20.15 -24.24 -17.83
N THR A 210 -21.39 -24.66 -18.07
CA THR A 210 -21.87 -26.00 -17.73
C THR A 210 -21.10 -27.08 -18.51
N LYS A 211 -20.82 -26.84 -19.80
CA LYS A 211 -19.97 -27.72 -20.62
C LYS A 211 -18.55 -27.82 -20.07
N LEU A 212 -17.96 -26.71 -19.64
CA LEU A 212 -16.62 -26.70 -19.02
C LEU A 212 -16.62 -27.45 -17.68
N ARG A 213 -17.62 -27.24 -16.82
CA ARG A 213 -17.77 -27.96 -15.54
C ARG A 213 -17.89 -29.47 -15.76
N LYS A 214 -18.73 -29.90 -16.71
CA LYS A 214 -18.86 -31.33 -17.09
C LYS A 214 -17.53 -31.92 -17.56
N ARG A 215 -16.78 -31.19 -18.39
CA ARG A 215 -15.44 -31.62 -18.87
C ARG A 215 -14.42 -31.69 -17.73
N ARG A 216 -14.35 -30.67 -16.88
CA ARG A 216 -13.46 -30.64 -15.71
C ARG A 216 -13.74 -31.82 -14.78
N PHE A 217 -15.01 -32.09 -14.50
CA PHE A 217 -15.40 -33.24 -13.67
C PHE A 217 -14.95 -34.57 -14.29
N LYS A 218 -15.21 -34.79 -15.59
CA LYS A 218 -14.75 -36.00 -16.29
C LYS A 218 -13.22 -36.16 -16.26
N LEU A 219 -12.47 -35.05 -16.40
CA LEU A 219 -11.01 -35.05 -16.31
C LEU A 219 -10.52 -35.40 -14.90
N GLN A 220 -11.14 -34.81 -13.87
CA GLN A 220 -10.79 -35.08 -12.47
C GLN A 220 -11.13 -36.52 -12.06
N ALA A 221 -12.28 -37.03 -12.51
CA ALA A 221 -12.73 -38.40 -12.25
C ALA A 221 -11.99 -39.46 -13.09
N ALA A 222 -10.97 -39.07 -13.88
CA ALA A 222 -10.23 -39.93 -14.80
C ALA A 222 -11.11 -40.75 -15.78
N LYS A 223 -12.34 -40.32 -16.06
CA LYS A 223 -13.30 -40.98 -16.96
C LYS A 223 -13.06 -40.64 -18.45
N TYR A 224 -11.81 -40.41 -18.84
CA TYR A 224 -11.42 -40.17 -20.22
C TYR A 224 -10.48 -41.27 -20.67
N ASP A 225 -10.91 -42.05 -21.67
CA ASP A 225 -10.13 -43.16 -22.24
C ASP A 225 -8.78 -42.69 -22.78
N LYS A 226 -8.73 -41.45 -23.30
CA LYS A 226 -7.51 -40.73 -23.67
C LYS A 226 -7.56 -39.34 -23.08
N LEU A 227 -6.64 -39.08 -22.15
CA LEU A 227 -6.43 -37.73 -21.64
C LEU A 227 -5.84 -36.88 -22.77
N PRO A 228 -6.28 -35.61 -22.93
CA PRO A 228 -5.67 -34.73 -23.93
C PRO A 228 -4.17 -34.69 -23.68
N ASN A 229 -3.38 -34.98 -24.72
CA ASN A 229 -1.92 -35.04 -24.69
C ASN A 229 -1.36 -33.62 -24.44
N GLY A 230 -1.41 -33.16 -23.20
CA GLY A 230 -0.56 -32.08 -22.71
C GLY A 230 0.75 -32.71 -22.26
N LYS A 231 1.87 -32.32 -22.87
CA LYS A 231 3.23 -32.73 -22.52
C LYS A 231 3.68 -32.29 -21.10
N GLU A 232 2.75 -32.05 -20.18
CA GLU A 232 2.99 -31.60 -18.80
C GLU A 232 2.28 -32.48 -17.79
N LYS A 233 2.53 -33.80 -17.85
CA LYS A 233 2.21 -34.73 -16.75
C LYS A 233 3.44 -35.18 -15.96
N LYS A 234 4.49 -34.35 -15.89
CA LYS A 234 5.52 -34.49 -14.85
C LYS A 234 5.09 -33.72 -13.61
N LYS A 235 4.16 -34.29 -12.83
CA LYS A 235 3.90 -34.04 -11.39
C LYS A 235 2.54 -34.62 -10.98
N LYS A 236 2.40 -35.95 -11.03
CA LYS A 236 1.38 -36.64 -10.21
C LYS A 236 1.90 -38.01 -9.82
N LYS A 237 2.78 -37.99 -8.83
CA LYS A 237 3.07 -39.12 -7.95
C LYS A 237 3.32 -38.57 -6.54
N PHE A 238 2.36 -37.86 -5.97
CA PHE A 238 2.32 -37.50 -4.55
C PHE A 238 0.88 -37.12 -4.21
N PHE A 239 0.35 -37.66 -3.11
CA PHE A 239 -0.98 -37.43 -2.52
C PHE A 239 -2.19 -38.10 -3.20
N ILE A 240 -2.19 -39.43 -3.20
CA ILE A 240 -3.36 -40.17 -2.71
C ILE A 240 -2.85 -41.05 -1.58
N LEU A 241 -2.82 -40.49 -0.36
CA LEU A 241 -2.81 -41.17 0.94
C LEU A 241 -3.08 -40.07 1.98
N HIS A 242 -3.98 -40.34 2.93
CA HIS A 242 -4.74 -39.41 3.80
C HIS A 242 -5.96 -38.79 3.09
N GLN A 243 -7.21 -39.03 3.50
CA GLN A 243 -7.72 -39.57 4.76
C GLN A 243 -9.13 -40.15 4.52
N VAL A 244 -9.41 -41.25 5.23
CA VAL A 244 -10.75 -41.65 5.69
C VAL A 244 -11.29 -40.57 6.61
#